data_AF-A0A8S4H0B3-F1
#
_entry.id   AF-A0A8S4H0B3-F1
#
_cell.length_a   1.000
_cell.length_b   1.000
_cell.length_c   1.000
_cell.angle_alpha   90.00
_cell.angle_beta   90.00
_cell.angle_gamma   90.00
#
_symmetry.space_group_name_H-M   'P 1'
#
loop_
_entity.id
_entity.type
_entity.pdbx_description
1 polymer ?
#
loop_
_entity_poly.entity_id
_entity_poly.type
_entity_poly.pdbx_seq_one_letter_code
_entity_poly.pdbx_strand_id
1 'polypeptide(L)'
;MSYDADNAPQDWLEAHERFRDAVAPHVPALLPSGASSDDETVVEELLSRDWWLQTMSRIHPNAFRVDRAPPVRAGDSPLASGGLSMDDLAALASAAVGSAFRGSLGKAGSAVFFLPSFFNHECEPNVDVQFPEGGAPIRLVTRRSVEPGEELTITYIDSRAPAAVRRDALMRGYGFRCACWACLMEDAEGGSSAAQADSSLT
;
A
#
# COMPACT_ATOMS: atom_id res chain seq x y z
N MET A 1 8.62 6.84 -10.20
CA MET A 1 8.12 5.44 -10.30
C MET A 1 7.82 5.13 -11.76
N SER A 2 8.46 4.14 -12.37
CA SER A 2 8.14 3.68 -13.73
C SER A 2 7.32 2.40 -13.65
N TYR A 3 6.18 2.38 -14.34
CA TYR A 3 5.32 1.21 -14.45
C TYR A 3 5.96 0.13 -15.32
N ASP A 4 5.76 -1.15 -14.98
CA ASP A 4 6.30 -2.29 -15.72
C ASP A 4 5.14 -3.03 -16.42
N ALA A 5 4.88 -2.64 -17.67
CA ALA A 5 3.75 -3.15 -18.45
C ALA A 5 3.88 -4.62 -18.84
N ASP A 6 5.11 -5.14 -18.91
CA ASP A 6 5.36 -6.53 -19.26
C ASP A 6 5.04 -7.48 -18.11
N ASN A 7 4.94 -6.96 -16.88
CA ASN A 7 4.71 -7.74 -15.66
C ASN A 7 3.41 -7.35 -14.94
N ALA A 8 2.43 -6.82 -15.66
CA ALA A 8 1.11 -6.48 -15.12
C ALA A 8 0.43 -7.69 -14.44
N PRO A 9 -0.21 -7.52 -13.27
CA PRO A 9 -1.00 -8.58 -12.67
C PRO A 9 -2.13 -9.05 -13.60
N GLN A 10 -2.33 -10.37 -13.70
CA GLN A 10 -3.33 -10.95 -14.62
C GLN A 10 -4.75 -10.46 -14.32
N ASP A 11 -5.10 -10.28 -13.04
CA ASP A 11 -6.38 -9.74 -12.60
C ASP A 11 -6.61 -8.29 -13.07
N TRP A 12 -5.54 -7.50 -13.25
CA TRP A 12 -5.64 -6.16 -13.82
C TRP A 12 -5.89 -6.19 -15.33
N LEU A 13 -5.31 -7.16 -16.03
CA LEU A 13 -5.55 -7.38 -17.45
C LEU A 13 -7.00 -7.84 -17.69
N GLU A 14 -7.50 -8.76 -16.89
CA GLU A 14 -8.91 -9.17 -16.93
C GLU A 14 -9.86 -8.01 -16.59
N ALA A 15 -9.49 -7.16 -15.64
CA ALA A 15 -10.27 -5.97 -15.31
C ALA A 15 -10.27 -4.94 -16.46
N HIS A 16 -9.14 -4.79 -17.17
CA HIS A 16 -9.04 -3.95 -18.37
C HIS A 16 -10.00 -4.43 -19.46
N GLU A 17 -10.00 -5.72 -19.77
CA GLU A 17 -10.88 -6.31 -20.79
C GLU A 17 -12.35 -6.04 -20.44
N ARG A 18 -12.77 -6.30 -19.19
CA ARG A 18 -14.14 -6.04 -18.74
C ARG A 18 -14.51 -4.56 -18.80
N PHE A 19 -13.60 -3.68 -18.39
CA PHE A 19 -13.81 -2.23 -18.46
C PHE A 19 -13.96 -1.77 -19.92
N ARG A 20 -13.09 -2.27 -20.80
CA ARG A 20 -13.12 -1.95 -22.22
C ARG A 20 -14.41 -2.44 -22.87
N ASP A 21 -14.83 -3.67 -22.61
CA ASP A 21 -16.10 -4.22 -23.12
C ASP A 21 -17.31 -3.39 -22.68
N ALA A 22 -17.29 -2.89 -21.44
CA ALA A 22 -18.37 -2.07 -20.90
C ALA A 22 -18.36 -0.63 -21.45
N VAL A 23 -17.18 -0.05 -21.71
CA VAL A 23 -17.05 1.39 -22.03
C VAL A 23 -16.92 1.64 -23.53
N ALA A 24 -16.31 0.75 -24.31
CA ALA A 24 -16.10 0.91 -25.75
C ALA A 24 -17.39 1.27 -26.53
N PRO A 25 -18.56 0.66 -26.26
CA PRO A 25 -19.82 1.04 -26.93
C PRO A 25 -20.27 2.48 -26.64
N HIS A 26 -19.76 3.10 -25.58
CA HIS A 26 -20.11 4.45 -25.14
C HIS A 26 -19.07 5.51 -25.53
N VAL A 27 -17.88 5.11 -25.99
CA VAL A 27 -16.79 6.03 -26.37
C VAL A 27 -17.23 7.07 -27.41
N PRO A 28 -17.98 6.74 -28.48
CA PRO A 28 -18.41 7.74 -29.47
C PRO A 28 -19.23 8.89 -28.87
N ALA A 29 -20.00 8.63 -27.80
CA ALA A 29 -20.78 9.65 -27.11
C ALA A 29 -19.95 10.56 -26.19
N LEU A 30 -18.71 10.16 -25.88
CA LEU A 30 -17.77 10.93 -25.05
C LEU A 30 -16.84 11.82 -25.89
N LEU A 31 -16.81 11.63 -27.21
CA LEU A 31 -15.92 12.40 -28.09
C LEU A 31 -16.43 13.84 -28.28
N PRO A 32 -15.50 14.82 -28.35
CA PRO A 32 -15.86 16.20 -28.70
C PRO A 32 -16.55 16.25 -30.07
N SER A 33 -17.57 17.09 -30.20
CA SER A 33 -18.28 17.28 -31.47
C SER A 33 -17.30 17.71 -32.57
N GLY A 34 -17.16 16.88 -33.61
CA GLY A 34 -16.26 17.14 -34.75
C GLY A 34 -14.98 16.30 -34.78
N ALA A 35 -14.76 15.40 -33.81
CA ALA A 35 -13.73 14.37 -33.95
C ALA A 35 -14.10 13.41 -35.10
N SER A 36 -13.22 13.25 -36.09
CA SER A 36 -13.36 12.19 -37.11
C SER A 36 -12.85 10.89 -36.51
N SER A 37 -13.72 9.92 -36.28
CA SER A 37 -13.35 8.61 -35.73
C SER A 37 -13.53 7.51 -36.78
N ASP A 38 -12.47 6.74 -37.04
CA ASP A 38 -12.69 5.30 -37.07
C ASP A 38 -12.85 4.90 -35.60
N ASP A 39 -14.09 4.61 -35.18
CA ASP A 39 -14.44 4.35 -33.78
C ASP A 39 -13.51 3.31 -33.12
N GLU A 40 -13.02 2.34 -33.90
CA GLU A 40 -12.09 1.30 -33.46
C GLU A 40 -10.71 1.85 -33.08
N THR A 41 -10.15 2.79 -33.87
CA THR A 41 -8.85 3.42 -33.56
C THR A 41 -8.88 4.31 -32.34
N VAL A 42 -9.99 5.04 -32.14
CA VAL A 42 -10.16 5.93 -30.99
C VAL A 42 -10.35 5.14 -29.69
N VAL A 43 -11.05 4.01 -29.75
CA VAL A 43 -11.17 3.06 -28.63
C VAL A 43 -9.80 2.47 -28.28
N GLU A 44 -8.99 2.08 -29.27
CA GLU A 44 -7.63 1.58 -29.01
C GLU A 44 -6.73 2.62 -28.35
N GLU A 45 -6.78 3.88 -28.78
CA GLU A 45 -5.96 4.93 -28.18
C GLU A 45 -6.41 5.29 -26.75
N LEU A 46 -7.72 5.50 -26.55
CA LEU A 46 -8.27 5.97 -25.26
C LEU A 46 -8.34 4.87 -24.20
N LEU A 47 -8.63 3.64 -24.61
CA LEU A 47 -8.80 2.48 -23.72
C LEU A 47 -7.68 1.47 -23.93
N SER A 48 -6.49 1.93 -24.36
CA SER A 48 -5.32 1.05 -24.49
C SER A 48 -5.01 0.38 -23.16
N ARG A 49 -4.43 -0.82 -23.26
CA ARG A 49 -3.90 -1.54 -22.10
C ARG A 49 -2.86 -0.68 -21.36
N ASP A 50 -1.97 -0.03 -22.09
CA ASP A 50 -0.94 0.82 -21.52
C ASP A 50 -1.54 2.00 -20.74
N TRP A 51 -2.57 2.66 -21.28
CA TRP A 51 -3.29 3.71 -20.57
C TRP A 51 -3.93 3.18 -19.29
N TRP A 52 -4.62 2.04 -19.36
CA TRP A 52 -5.28 1.43 -18.20
C TRP A 52 -4.29 1.14 -17.10
N LEU A 53 -3.20 0.46 -17.45
CA LEU A 53 -2.20 0.03 -16.48
C LEU A 53 -1.42 1.21 -15.87
N GLN A 54 -1.09 2.23 -16.66
CA GLN A 54 -0.50 3.47 -16.14
C GLN A 54 -1.48 4.23 -15.24
N THR A 55 -2.76 4.22 -15.57
CA THR A 55 -3.80 4.88 -14.78
C THR A 55 -3.99 4.15 -13.45
N MET A 56 -4.18 2.83 -13.49
CA MET A 56 -4.39 2.01 -12.29
C MET A 56 -3.16 2.04 -11.38
N SER A 57 -1.94 1.97 -11.91
CA SER A 57 -0.71 2.08 -11.08
C SER A 57 -0.56 3.44 -10.39
N ARG A 58 -1.12 4.52 -10.94
CA ARG A 58 -1.03 5.88 -10.37
C ARG A 58 -2.23 6.25 -9.50
N ILE A 59 -3.41 5.71 -9.79
CA ILE A 59 -4.64 5.93 -9.03
C ILE A 59 -4.77 4.78 -8.02
N HIS A 60 -3.80 4.69 -7.11
CA HIS A 60 -3.95 3.90 -5.90
C HIS A 60 -4.44 4.81 -4.78
N PRO A 61 -5.75 4.86 -4.49
CA PRO A 61 -6.18 5.30 -3.17
C PRO A 61 -5.53 4.34 -2.17
N ASN A 62 -4.54 4.82 -1.43
CA ASN A 62 -3.89 4.02 -0.41
C ASN A 62 -5.00 3.57 0.57
N ALA A 63 -5.32 2.28 0.56
CA ALA A 63 -6.31 1.69 1.44
C ALA A 63 -5.61 1.35 2.74
N PHE A 64 -5.73 2.25 3.71
CA PHE A 64 -5.04 2.10 4.97
C PHE A 64 -5.83 1.17 5.88
N ARG A 65 -5.12 0.22 6.46
CA ARG A 65 -5.63 -0.56 7.57
C ARG A 65 -5.79 0.36 8.78
N VAL A 66 -7.02 0.52 9.25
CA VAL A 66 -7.35 1.26 10.47
C VAL A 66 -7.76 0.26 11.54
N ASP A 67 -6.97 0.16 12.60
CA ASP A 67 -7.34 -0.64 13.75
C ASP A 67 -8.32 0.14 14.60
N ARG A 68 -9.59 -0.27 14.67
CA ARG A 68 -10.50 0.28 15.67
C ARG A 68 -10.25 -0.36 17.02
N ALA A 69 -9.67 0.41 17.95
CA ALA A 69 -9.75 0.07 19.35
C ALA A 69 -11.24 0.18 19.77
N PRO A 70 -11.81 -0.82 20.49
CA PRO A 70 -13.15 -0.65 21.04
C PRO A 70 -13.15 0.60 21.94
N PRO A 71 -14.18 1.47 21.87
CA PRO A 71 -14.23 2.65 22.70
C PRO A 71 -14.34 2.21 24.16
N VAL A 72 -13.26 2.38 24.94
CA VAL A 72 -13.36 2.33 26.40
C VAL A 72 -13.93 3.69 26.80
N ARG A 73 -15.23 3.74 27.13
CA ARG A 73 -15.81 4.98 27.67
C ARG A 73 -15.15 5.26 29.01
N ALA A 74 -14.78 6.52 29.26
CA ALA A 74 -14.17 6.94 30.52
C ALA A 74 -15.04 6.61 31.77
N GLY A 75 -16.33 6.35 31.60
CA GLY A 75 -17.25 5.93 32.65
C GLY A 75 -17.27 4.41 32.95
N ASP A 76 -16.67 3.59 32.08
CA ASP A 76 -16.60 2.13 32.25
C ASP A 76 -15.25 1.70 32.88
N SER A 77 -14.47 2.67 33.38
CA SER A 77 -13.21 2.41 34.07
C SER A 77 -13.50 1.85 35.48
N PRO A 78 -13.09 0.61 35.80
CA PRO A 78 -13.31 0.03 37.13
C PRO A 78 -12.56 0.79 38.25
N LEU A 79 -11.62 1.69 37.90
CA LEU A 79 -10.98 2.60 38.85
C LEU A 79 -11.90 3.70 39.40
N ALA A 80 -13.00 4.03 38.71
CA ALA A 80 -13.93 5.07 39.17
C ALA A 80 -14.92 4.58 40.24
N SER A 81 -15.04 3.26 40.44
CA SER A 81 -16.15 2.63 41.21
C SER A 81 -15.74 2.05 42.57
N GLY A 82 -14.48 2.21 43.00
CA GLY A 82 -14.01 1.69 44.29
C GLY A 82 -13.49 0.26 44.22
N GLY A 83 -12.18 0.13 43.98
CA GLY A 83 -11.43 -1.11 44.05
C GLY A 83 -11.58 -2.00 42.81
N LEU A 84 -10.46 -2.53 42.32
CA LEU A 84 -10.46 -3.52 41.25
C LEU A 84 -10.78 -4.89 41.84
N SER A 85 -11.84 -5.54 41.37
CA SER A 85 -12.08 -6.95 41.72
C SER A 85 -11.02 -7.85 41.07
N MET A 86 -10.86 -9.08 41.54
CA MET A 86 -9.95 -10.04 40.89
C MET A 86 -10.36 -10.34 39.44
N ASP A 87 -11.65 -10.25 39.13
CA ASP A 87 -12.17 -10.39 37.77
C ASP A 87 -11.81 -9.17 36.91
N ASP A 88 -11.84 -7.96 37.48
CA ASP A 88 -11.38 -6.74 36.79
C ASP A 88 -9.86 -6.76 36.57
N LEU A 89 -9.09 -7.26 37.54
CA LEU A 89 -7.65 -7.41 37.41
C LEU A 89 -7.31 -8.45 36.33
N ALA A 90 -8.04 -9.56 36.27
CA ALA A 90 -7.89 -10.58 35.24
C ALA A 90 -8.32 -10.07 33.85
N ALA A 91 -9.36 -9.23 33.79
CA ALA A 91 -9.78 -8.56 32.57
C ALA A 91 -8.76 -7.53 32.09
N LEU A 92 -8.20 -6.71 33.00
CA LEU A 92 -7.10 -5.77 32.72
C LEU A 92 -5.83 -6.50 32.28
N ALA A 93 -5.46 -7.58 32.95
CA ALA A 93 -4.31 -8.41 32.57
C ALA A 93 -4.53 -9.09 31.22
N SER A 94 -5.73 -9.61 30.93
CA SER A 94 -6.08 -10.16 29.62
C SER A 94 -6.13 -9.10 28.53
N ALA A 95 -6.54 -7.88 28.87
CA ALA A 95 -6.53 -6.74 27.95
C ALA A 95 -5.11 -6.20 27.72
N ALA A 96 -4.23 -6.25 28.72
CA ALA A 96 -2.83 -5.82 28.61
C ALA A 96 -1.97 -6.87 27.89
N VAL A 97 -2.11 -8.15 28.22
CA VAL A 97 -1.50 -9.27 27.48
C VAL A 97 -2.11 -9.34 26.08
N GLY A 98 -3.41 -9.12 25.95
CA GLY A 98 -4.09 -8.91 24.69
C GLY A 98 -3.46 -7.77 23.90
N SER A 99 -3.33 -6.57 24.46
CA SER A 99 -2.72 -5.41 23.80
C SER A 99 -1.25 -5.63 23.43
N ALA A 100 -0.50 -6.35 24.28
CA ALA A 100 0.90 -6.66 24.04
C ALA A 100 1.09 -7.77 22.98
N PHE A 101 0.09 -8.63 22.78
CA PHE A 101 0.11 -9.73 21.82
C PHE A 101 -0.72 -9.44 20.54
N ARG A 102 -1.62 -8.45 20.58
CA ARG A 102 -2.57 -8.09 19.52
C ARG A 102 -2.12 -6.83 18.81
N GLY A 103 -1.09 -6.94 18.00
CA GLY A 103 -0.91 -6.04 16.85
C GLY A 103 -2.04 -6.15 15.79
N SER A 104 -3.17 -6.80 16.07
CA SER A 104 -4.21 -7.10 15.06
C SER A 104 -5.45 -7.84 15.65
N LEU A 105 -6.15 -7.32 16.67
CA LEU A 105 -7.49 -7.87 17.05
C LEU A 105 -8.50 -6.78 17.50
N GLY A 106 -8.30 -5.52 17.11
CA GLY A 106 -9.42 -4.56 16.98
C GLY A 106 -10.17 -4.85 15.68
N LYS A 107 -11.42 -4.41 15.53
CA LYS A 107 -12.12 -4.48 14.23
C LYS A 107 -11.31 -3.66 13.21
N ALA A 108 -10.47 -4.33 12.43
CA ALA A 108 -9.73 -3.70 11.36
C ALA A 108 -10.73 -3.30 10.27
N GLY A 109 -10.76 -2.02 9.93
CA GLY A 109 -11.47 -1.50 8.77
C GLY A 109 -10.48 -0.97 7.74
N SER A 110 -10.93 -0.82 6.51
CA SER A 110 -10.17 -0.08 5.49
C SER A 110 -10.68 1.36 5.43
N ALA A 111 -9.76 2.32 5.36
CA ALA A 111 -10.09 3.72 5.11
C ALA A 111 -9.26 4.28 3.97
N VAL A 112 -9.87 5.17 3.20
CA VAL A 112 -9.19 5.92 2.13
C VAL A 112 -8.97 7.34 2.64
N PHE A 113 -7.72 7.78 2.64
CA PHE A 113 -7.37 9.16 3.00
C PHE A 113 -6.85 9.88 1.78
N PHE A 114 -7.42 11.05 1.49
CA PHE A 114 -7.10 11.80 0.28
C PHE A 114 -5.62 12.21 0.22
N LEU A 115 -5.12 12.96 1.22
CA LEU A 115 -3.74 13.45 1.20
C LEU A 115 -2.68 12.33 1.24
N PRO A 116 -2.77 11.33 2.14
CA PRO A 116 -1.82 10.23 2.20
C PRO A 116 -1.82 9.31 0.96
N SER A 117 -2.87 9.35 0.12
CA SER A 117 -2.89 8.61 -1.15
C SER A 117 -1.93 9.18 -2.20
N PHE A 118 -1.40 10.39 -2.01
CA PHE A 118 -0.41 11.00 -2.91
C PHE A 118 1.05 10.66 -2.57
N PHE A 119 1.30 9.98 -1.44
CA PHE A 119 2.65 9.67 -0.98
C PHE A 119 3.10 8.37 -1.63
N ASN A 120 4.20 8.42 -2.39
CA ASN A 120 4.74 7.24 -3.07
C ASN A 120 5.41 6.26 -2.10
N HIS A 121 5.66 5.05 -2.60
CA HIS A 121 6.32 3.99 -1.84
C HIS A 121 7.83 4.14 -1.78
N GLU A 122 8.39 3.93 -0.59
CA GLU A 122 9.78 3.55 -0.38
C GLU A 122 9.88 2.46 0.70
N CYS A 123 10.80 1.49 0.56
CA CYS A 123 10.97 0.44 1.57
C CYS A 123 11.56 0.98 2.88
N GLU A 124 12.35 2.05 2.79
CA GLU A 124 12.84 2.85 3.91
C GLU A 124 12.28 4.28 3.81
N PRO A 125 11.01 4.50 4.14
CA PRO A 125 10.36 5.77 3.93
C PRO A 125 10.89 6.88 4.85
N ASN A 126 10.69 8.14 4.45
CA ASN A 126 10.94 9.29 5.32
C ASN A 126 9.71 9.73 6.14
N VAL A 127 8.53 9.18 5.88
CA VAL A 127 7.29 9.40 6.64
C VAL A 127 6.72 8.10 7.21
N ASP A 128 6.32 8.14 8.47
CA ASP A 128 5.59 7.11 9.17
C ASP A 128 4.09 7.43 9.21
N VAL A 129 3.25 6.41 9.03
CA VAL A 129 1.79 6.51 9.05
C VAL A 129 1.26 5.90 10.34
N GLN A 130 0.63 6.72 11.17
CA GLN A 130 0.15 6.35 12.49
C GLN A 130 -1.36 6.53 12.60
N PHE A 131 -2.02 5.61 13.32
CA PHE A 131 -3.43 5.67 13.67
C PHE A 131 -3.58 5.86 15.18
N PRO A 132 -3.41 7.09 15.70
CA PRO A 132 -3.55 7.33 17.13
C PRO A 132 -4.92 6.88 17.65
N GLU A 133 -4.92 6.34 18.86
CA GLU A 133 -6.13 5.94 19.61
C GLU A 133 -7.02 4.90 18.92
N GLY A 134 -6.50 4.19 17.91
CA GLY A 134 -7.30 3.25 17.11
C GLY A 134 -8.50 3.92 16.45
N GLY A 135 -8.39 5.20 16.11
CA GLY A 135 -9.45 6.00 15.53
C GLY A 135 -9.32 6.18 14.01
N ALA A 136 -10.26 6.95 13.46
CA ALA A 136 -10.22 7.42 12.08
C ALA A 136 -9.11 8.45 11.75
N PRO A 137 -8.54 9.26 12.66
CA PRO A 137 -7.54 10.24 12.25
C PRO A 137 -6.22 9.56 11.92
N ILE A 138 -5.67 9.91 10.75
CA ILE A 138 -4.33 9.54 10.32
C ILE A 138 -3.34 10.62 10.78
N ARG A 139 -2.18 10.19 11.28
CA ARG A 139 -1.06 11.07 11.63
C ARG A 139 0.15 10.68 10.78
N LEU A 140 0.71 11.66 10.08
CA LEU A 140 1.94 11.51 9.32
C LEU A 140 3.09 12.14 10.11
N VAL A 141 4.15 11.38 10.35
CA VAL A 141 5.32 11.83 11.13
C VAL A 141 6.58 11.60 10.33
N THR A 142 7.40 12.63 10.16
CA THR A 142 8.71 12.45 9.51
C THR A 142 9.64 11.65 10.42
N ARG A 143 10.36 10.69 9.83
CA ARG A 143 11.31 9.81 10.55
C ARG A 143 12.69 10.44 10.72
N ARG A 144 12.95 11.48 9.94
CA ARG A 144 14.19 12.28 9.92
C ARG A 144 13.87 13.68 9.43
N SER A 145 14.89 14.54 9.41
CA SER A 145 14.80 15.82 8.71
C SER A 145 14.59 15.57 7.21
N VAL A 146 13.72 16.39 6.61
CA VAL A 146 13.36 16.34 5.18
C VAL A 146 13.67 17.70 4.60
N GLU A 147 14.43 17.73 3.51
CA GLU A 147 14.85 18.97 2.87
C GLU A 147 13.75 19.55 1.96
N PRO A 148 13.73 20.87 1.70
CA PRO A 148 12.80 21.46 0.73
C PRO A 148 12.94 20.81 -0.65
N GLY A 149 11.82 20.31 -1.19
CA GLY A 149 11.79 19.64 -2.49
C GLY A 149 12.10 18.14 -2.45
N GLU A 150 12.46 17.59 -1.28
CA GLU A 150 12.55 16.15 -1.09
C GLU A 150 11.14 15.51 -1.11
N GLU A 151 11.00 14.40 -1.84
CA GLU A 151 9.75 13.67 -1.91
C GLU A 151 9.41 13.02 -0.57
N LEU A 152 8.15 13.13 -0.13
CA LEU A 152 7.66 12.41 1.04
C LEU A 152 7.16 11.03 0.64
N THR A 153 7.73 10.00 1.25
CA THR A 153 7.44 8.59 0.94
C THR A 153 6.91 7.85 2.16
N ILE A 154 6.04 6.86 1.94
CA ILE A 154 5.53 5.94 2.96
C ILE A 154 5.82 4.48 2.55
N THR A 155 5.68 3.51 3.46
CA THR A 155 5.73 2.09 3.08
C THR A 155 4.34 1.53 2.82
N TYR A 156 4.16 0.84 1.69
CA TYR A 156 2.89 0.22 1.28
C TYR A 156 2.76 -1.22 1.76
N ILE A 157 3.88 -1.82 2.12
CA ILE A 157 4.06 -3.23 2.44
C ILE A 157 4.91 -3.37 3.70
N ASP A 158 5.02 -4.59 4.23
CA ASP A 158 6.03 -4.88 5.24
C ASP A 158 7.43 -4.89 4.60
N SER A 159 8.27 -3.92 4.98
CA SER A 159 9.60 -3.75 4.42
C SER A 159 10.65 -4.72 4.99
N ARG A 160 10.29 -5.57 5.96
CA ARG A 160 11.18 -6.56 6.56
C ARG A 160 11.47 -7.78 5.68
N ALA A 161 10.65 -8.02 4.66
CA ALA A 161 10.84 -9.13 3.74
C ALA A 161 12.01 -8.86 2.77
N PRO A 162 12.65 -9.88 2.18
CA PRO A 162 13.69 -9.69 1.15
C PRO A 162 13.19 -8.91 -0.07
N ALA A 163 14.08 -8.21 -0.78
CA ALA A 163 13.76 -7.35 -1.93
C ALA A 163 12.92 -8.04 -3.01
N ALA A 164 13.19 -9.31 -3.29
CA ALA A 164 12.39 -10.10 -4.24
C ALA A 164 10.92 -10.22 -3.78
N VAL A 165 10.68 -10.53 -2.52
CA VAL A 165 9.33 -10.66 -1.93
C VAL A 165 8.63 -9.30 -1.88
N ARG A 166 9.37 -8.24 -1.54
CA ARG A 166 8.83 -6.86 -1.53
C ARG A 166 8.37 -6.45 -2.93
N ARG A 167 9.22 -6.63 -3.94
CA ARG A 167 8.89 -6.28 -5.33
C ARG A 167 7.73 -7.11 -5.86
N ASP A 168 7.68 -8.38 -5.54
CA ASP A 168 6.58 -9.27 -5.92
C ASP A 168 5.24 -8.82 -5.31
N ALA A 169 5.24 -8.42 -4.03
CA ALA A 169 4.06 -7.83 -3.40
C ALA A 169 3.65 -6.49 -4.02
N LEU A 170 4.62 -5.63 -4.35
CA LEU A 170 4.36 -4.33 -4.98
C LEU A 170 3.90 -4.46 -6.43
N MET A 171 4.44 -5.43 -7.18
CA MET A 171 3.98 -5.73 -8.52
C MET A 171 2.53 -6.20 -8.51
N ARG A 172 2.19 -7.17 -7.66
CA ARG A 172 0.80 -7.66 -7.55
C ARG A 172 -0.18 -6.63 -7.03
N GLY A 173 0.21 -5.88 -5.99
CA GLY A 173 -0.69 -4.96 -5.31
C GLY A 173 -0.80 -3.60 -5.97
N TYR A 174 0.26 -3.14 -6.64
CA TYR A 174 0.42 -1.75 -7.08
C TYR A 174 0.99 -1.63 -8.51
N GLY A 175 1.36 -2.72 -9.16
CA GLY A 175 1.80 -2.74 -10.56
C GLY A 175 3.19 -2.15 -10.82
N PHE A 176 4.05 -1.95 -9.81
CA PHE A 176 5.36 -1.36 -10.05
C PHE A 176 6.50 -2.12 -9.37
N ARG A 177 7.68 -2.06 -10.00
CA ARG A 177 8.92 -2.62 -9.46
C ARG A 177 9.64 -1.56 -8.66
N CYS A 178 9.81 -1.79 -7.36
CA CYS A 178 10.53 -0.86 -6.49
C CYS A 178 12.03 -0.80 -6.83
N ALA A 179 12.53 0.43 -6.98
CA ALA A 179 13.93 0.74 -7.27
C ALA A 179 14.56 1.65 -6.19
N CYS A 180 14.02 1.63 -4.96
CA CYS A 180 14.61 2.38 -3.86
C CYS A 180 15.99 1.86 -3.47
N TRP A 181 16.74 2.66 -2.71
CA TRP A 181 18.10 2.35 -2.30
C TRP A 181 18.22 0.98 -1.61
N ALA A 182 17.34 0.66 -0.67
CA ALA A 182 17.34 -0.64 0.03
C ALA A 182 17.18 -1.83 -0.93
N CYS A 183 16.29 -1.73 -1.92
CA CYS A 183 16.12 -2.79 -2.93
C CYS A 183 17.34 -2.91 -3.87
N LEU A 184 17.99 -1.79 -4.21
CA LEU A 184 19.18 -1.79 -5.07
C LEU A 184 20.41 -2.36 -4.34
N MET A 185 20.55 -2.08 -3.05
CA MET A 185 21.63 -2.62 -2.22
C MET A 185 21.53 -4.14 -2.06
N GLU A 186 20.33 -4.65 -1.75
CA GLU A 186 20.13 -6.10 -1.64
C GLU A 186 20.41 -6.84 -2.96
N ASP A 187 20.09 -6.25 -4.11
CA ASP A 187 20.44 -6.84 -5.42
C ASP A 187 21.96 -6.93 -5.62
N ALA A 188 22.69 -5.89 -5.22
CA ALA A 188 24.15 -5.86 -5.33
C ALA A 188 24.82 -6.89 -4.41
N GLU A 189 24.31 -7.07 -3.19
CA GLU A 189 24.81 -8.05 -2.23
C GLU A 189 24.47 -9.49 -2.65
N GLY A 190 23.25 -9.74 -3.15
CA GLY A 190 22.82 -11.04 -3.66
C GLY A 190 23.52 -11.46 -4.95
N GLY A 191 23.97 -10.51 -5.77
CA GLY A 191 24.82 -10.76 -6.94
C GLY A 191 26.26 -11.13 -6.61
N SER A 192 26.75 -10.80 -5.40
CA SER A 192 28.12 -11.08 -4.98
C SER A 192 28.31 -12.49 -4.39
N SER A 193 27.24 -13.18 -3.96
CA SER A 193 27.34 -14.54 -3.42
C SER A 193 27.41 -15.65 -4.48
N ALA A 194 27.06 -15.34 -5.74
CA ALA A 194 27.14 -16.30 -6.85
C ALA A 194 28.57 -16.43 -7.45
N ALA A 195 29.47 -15.48 -7.16
CA ALA A 195 30.82 -15.43 -7.74
C ALA A 195 31.93 -16.11 -6.89
N GLN A 196 31.60 -16.67 -5.71
CA GLN A 196 32.58 -17.28 -4.81
C GLN A 196 32.47 -18.81 -4.68
N ALA A 197 31.67 -19.46 -5.52
CA ALA A 197 31.50 -20.92 -5.52
C ALA A 197 32.14 -21.60 -6.74
N ASP A 198 33.35 -21.19 -7.16
CA ASP A 198 34.16 -21.96 -8.12
C ASP A 198 35.66 -21.63 -8.03
N SER A 199 36.31 -21.94 -6.90
CA SER A 199 37.79 -21.87 -6.86
C SER A 199 38.43 -22.85 -5.85
N SER A 200 37.89 -24.06 -5.71
CA SER A 200 38.47 -25.04 -4.76
C SER A 200 38.28 -26.49 -5.18
N LEU A 201 38.62 -26.85 -6.42
CA LEU A 201 38.96 -28.24 -6.80
C LEU A 201 40.01 -28.25 -7.92
N THR A 202 41.28 -28.13 -7.53
CA THR A 202 42.44 -28.68 -8.26
C THR A 202 43.32 -29.40 -7.27
#